data_AF-A0A0D2E3T9-F1
#
_entry.id   AF-A0A0D2E3T9-F1
#
_cell.length_a   1.000
_cell.length_b   1.000
_cell.length_c   1.000
_cell.angle_alpha   90.00
_cell.angle_beta   90.00
_cell.angle_gamma   90.00
#
_symmetry.space_group_name_H-M   'P 1'
#
loop_
_entity.id
_entity.type
_entity.pdbx_description
1 polymer ?
#
loop_
_entity_poly.entity_id
_entity_poly.type
_entity_poly.pdbx_seq_one_letter_code
_entity_poly.pdbx_strand_id
1 'polypeptide(L)'
;MSRLKLSPLKLLSTAALCGGVGTIGAFRWWTRSCQFEPYDPSRDVLSQTPFYRRFNPNKNPTFHDLCVRKVPLSQLDPDLLRDHDEGGTKLIEAFCAAVWASRAYAIQRRYLQQRYSASPALAHQLWRRPELLRSHYDVGTEITNHFVVLSKTPTAILLRCGDSPLNTPHGPRAVDGLFELSVTIHRESADVPVAEFRMKSLFYFGVDVAASSPIAPLSLEGWAHKRYVKLLLEEAVRGCTPQGQGHGQGQPQSSWDNVREAVFGPAPAAQKATTRE
;
A
#
# COMPACT_ATOMS: atom_id res chain seq x y z
N MET A 1 -60.95 -5.24 -25.23
CA MET A 1 -59.85 -4.25 -25.36
C MET A 1 -59.51 -3.72 -23.97
N SER A 2 -58.43 -4.19 -23.35
CA SER A 2 -57.94 -3.64 -22.08
C SER A 2 -56.43 -3.53 -22.16
N ARG A 3 -55.92 -2.29 -22.15
CA ARG A 3 -54.49 -1.97 -22.17
C ARG A 3 -53.93 -2.24 -20.78
N LEU A 4 -53.22 -3.36 -20.63
CA LEU A 4 -52.49 -3.72 -19.41
C LEU A 4 -51.38 -2.70 -19.15
N LYS A 5 -51.61 -1.80 -18.20
CA LYS A 5 -50.61 -0.87 -17.66
C LYS A 5 -49.58 -1.68 -16.86
N LEU A 6 -48.42 -1.94 -17.46
CA LEU A 6 -47.26 -2.49 -16.77
C LEU A 6 -46.73 -1.45 -15.77
N SER A 7 -46.88 -1.73 -14.47
CA SER A 7 -46.35 -0.87 -13.42
C SER A 7 -44.83 -1.06 -13.30
N PRO A 8 -44.04 0.03 -13.15
CA PRO A 8 -42.57 -0.04 -13.16
C PRO A 8 -41.96 -0.58 -11.85
N LEU A 9 -42.76 -1.14 -10.92
CA LEU A 9 -42.26 -1.56 -9.61
C LEU A 9 -41.61 -2.96 -9.57
N LYS A 10 -41.45 -3.66 -10.71
CA LYS A 10 -40.81 -4.98 -10.74
C LYS A 10 -39.32 -4.98 -11.10
N LEU A 11 -38.66 -3.82 -11.20
CA LEU A 11 -37.25 -3.73 -11.61
C LEU A 11 -36.25 -3.42 -10.47
N LEU A 12 -36.66 -3.48 -9.20
CA LEU A 12 -35.78 -3.06 -8.09
C LEU A 12 -35.54 -4.08 -6.97
N SER A 13 -35.92 -5.34 -7.12
CA SER A 13 -35.72 -6.36 -6.07
C SER A 13 -34.66 -7.43 -6.34
N THR A 14 -33.91 -7.41 -7.45
CA THR A 14 -32.90 -8.44 -7.76
C THR A 14 -31.43 -8.04 -7.59
N ALA A 15 -31.11 -6.85 -7.06
CA ALA A 15 -29.72 -6.40 -6.93
C ALA A 15 -29.11 -6.42 -5.51
N ALA A 16 -29.75 -7.04 -4.51
CA ALA A 16 -29.35 -6.82 -3.10
C ALA A 16 -28.75 -8.02 -2.33
N LEU A 17 -28.44 -9.17 -2.93
CA LEU A 17 -27.99 -10.36 -2.16
C LEU A 17 -26.66 -11.02 -2.59
N CYS A 18 -25.83 -10.38 -3.42
CA CYS A 18 -24.51 -10.94 -3.80
C CYS A 18 -23.28 -10.14 -3.32
N GLY A 19 -23.45 -9.13 -2.46
CA GLY A 19 -22.37 -8.19 -2.08
C GLY A 19 -21.36 -8.68 -1.05
N GLY A 20 -21.74 -9.48 -0.03
CA GLY A 20 -20.84 -9.76 1.09
C GLY A 20 -19.84 -10.92 0.88
N VAL A 21 -20.31 -12.05 0.33
CA VAL A 21 -19.47 -13.25 0.17
C VAL A 21 -18.69 -13.22 -1.14
N GLY A 22 -19.28 -12.68 -2.21
CA GLY A 22 -18.65 -12.56 -3.52
C GLY A 22 -17.43 -11.62 -3.51
N THR A 23 -17.51 -10.49 -2.79
CA THR A 23 -16.42 -9.51 -2.70
C THR A 23 -15.23 -10.03 -1.89
N ILE A 24 -15.48 -10.71 -0.75
CA ILE A 24 -14.42 -11.37 0.03
C ILE A 24 -13.76 -12.49 -0.79
N GLY A 25 -14.56 -13.31 -1.50
CA GLY A 25 -14.05 -14.35 -2.40
C GLY A 25 -13.19 -13.79 -3.53
N ALA A 26 -13.67 -12.73 -4.20
CA ALA A 26 -12.95 -12.03 -5.26
C ALA A 26 -11.64 -11.40 -4.75
N PHE A 27 -11.65 -10.77 -3.58
CA PHE A 27 -10.45 -10.20 -2.96
C PHE A 27 -9.41 -11.27 -2.61
N ARG A 28 -9.86 -12.39 -2.01
CA ARG A 28 -8.98 -13.52 -1.70
C ARG A 28 -8.38 -14.11 -2.97
N TRP A 29 -9.18 -14.28 -4.01
CA TRP A 29 -8.69 -14.77 -5.31
C TRP A 29 -7.69 -13.81 -5.94
N TRP A 30 -7.99 -12.52 -5.94
CA TRP A 30 -7.11 -11.48 -6.49
C TRP A 30 -5.76 -11.47 -5.75
N THR A 31 -5.77 -11.46 -4.41
CA THR A 31 -4.56 -11.33 -3.60
C THR A 31 -3.98 -12.67 -3.14
N ARG A 32 -4.40 -13.80 -3.73
CA ARG A 32 -4.02 -15.15 -3.29
C ARG A 32 -2.51 -15.42 -3.33
N SER A 33 -1.82 -14.74 -4.24
CA SER A 33 -0.38 -14.90 -4.43
C SER A 33 0.44 -14.04 -3.46
N CYS A 34 -0.21 -13.16 -2.69
CA CYS A 34 0.41 -12.41 -1.61
C CYS A 34 0.23 -13.17 -0.28
N GLN A 35 1.34 -13.46 0.39
CA GLN A 35 1.36 -14.22 1.64
C GLN A 35 2.03 -13.41 2.74
N PHE A 36 1.58 -13.58 3.99
CA PHE A 36 2.29 -13.02 5.13
C PHE A 36 3.20 -14.08 5.71
N GLU A 37 4.49 -13.79 5.77
CA GLU A 37 5.47 -14.67 6.39
C GLU A 37 5.63 -14.33 7.88
N PRO A 38 5.96 -15.31 8.74
CA PRO A 38 6.36 -15.03 10.11
C PRO A 38 7.53 -14.06 10.12
N TYR A 39 7.37 -12.93 10.82
CA TYR A 39 8.37 -11.88 10.89
C TYR A 39 8.65 -11.55 12.35
N ASP A 40 9.92 -11.66 12.74
CA ASP A 40 10.41 -11.32 14.07
C ASP A 40 11.41 -10.15 13.96
N PRO A 41 11.01 -8.92 14.34
CA PRO A 41 11.86 -7.74 14.26
C PRO A 41 13.18 -7.91 15.04
N SER A 42 13.22 -8.72 16.11
CA SER A 42 14.43 -8.88 16.93
C SER A 42 15.58 -9.58 16.18
N ARG A 43 15.26 -10.32 15.11
CA ARG A 43 16.22 -11.04 14.26
C ARG A 43 16.53 -10.32 12.95
N ASP A 44 15.83 -9.22 12.66
CA ASP A 44 15.97 -8.49 11.41
C ASP A 44 16.99 -7.35 11.51
N VAL A 45 17.74 -7.13 10.44
CA VAL A 45 18.74 -6.05 10.35
C VAL A 45 18.08 -4.67 10.54
N LEU A 46 16.82 -4.50 10.14
CA LEU A 46 16.08 -3.24 10.24
C LEU A 46 15.99 -2.74 11.67
N SER A 47 15.79 -3.63 12.66
CA SER A 47 15.73 -3.25 14.09
C SER A 47 17.10 -2.85 14.66
N GLN A 48 18.19 -3.19 13.96
CA GLN A 48 19.56 -2.85 14.34
C GLN A 48 20.02 -1.53 13.71
N THR A 49 19.29 -1.04 12.71
CA THR A 49 19.62 0.20 11.99
C THR A 49 19.65 1.42 12.92
N PRO A 50 20.46 2.45 12.59
CA PRO A 50 20.42 3.73 13.29
C PRO A 50 19.03 4.41 13.22
N PHE A 51 18.28 4.20 12.13
CA PHE A 51 16.93 4.76 11.98
C PHE A 51 15.95 4.20 13.00
N TYR A 52 15.92 2.87 13.16
CA TYR A 52 15.03 2.24 14.14
C TYR A 52 15.33 2.71 15.56
N ARG A 53 16.60 2.76 15.95
CA ARG A 53 17.01 3.26 17.28
C ARG A 53 16.70 4.74 17.49
N ARG A 54 16.81 5.56 16.43
CA ARG A 54 16.50 6.99 16.49
C ARG A 54 15.00 7.26 16.68
N PHE A 55 14.16 6.51 15.97
CA PHE A 55 12.72 6.75 15.94
C PHE A 55 11.95 5.92 16.98
N ASN A 56 12.53 4.82 17.50
CA ASN A 56 12.02 4.04 18.62
C ASN A 56 13.04 3.98 19.79
N PRO A 57 13.42 5.13 20.39
CA PRO A 57 14.44 5.18 21.43
C PRO A 57 14.09 4.34 22.67
N ASN A 58 12.81 4.22 22.99
CA ASN A 58 12.31 3.48 24.14
C ASN A 58 12.17 1.96 23.90
N LYS A 59 12.50 1.48 22.69
CA LYS A 59 12.31 0.07 22.28
C LYS A 59 10.87 -0.41 22.51
N ASN A 60 9.91 0.46 22.22
CA ASN A 60 8.49 0.14 22.37
C ASN A 60 8.10 -1.04 21.48
N PRO A 61 7.07 -1.81 21.88
CA PRO A 61 6.53 -2.89 21.07
C PRO A 61 6.08 -2.40 19.69
N THR A 62 6.30 -3.23 18.68
CA THR A 62 5.96 -2.90 17.30
C THR A 62 4.77 -3.73 16.82
N PHE A 63 3.87 -3.11 16.06
CA PHE A 63 3.05 -3.87 15.12
C PHE A 63 3.90 -4.09 13.90
N HIS A 64 3.94 -5.32 13.41
CA HIS A 64 4.78 -5.63 12.28
C HIS A 64 4.18 -6.73 11.41
N ASP A 65 4.51 -6.65 10.12
CA ASP A 65 4.21 -7.67 9.14
C ASP A 65 5.22 -7.70 8.01
N LEU A 66 5.27 -8.84 7.32
CA LEU A 66 6.06 -9.05 6.11
C LEU A 66 5.16 -9.73 5.08
N CYS A 67 4.74 -8.97 4.07
CA CYS A 67 3.98 -9.50 2.96
C CYS A 67 4.90 -9.76 1.76
N VAL A 68 4.79 -10.95 1.20
CA VAL A 68 5.65 -11.48 0.15
C VAL A 68 4.82 -11.88 -1.07
N ARG A 69 5.34 -11.54 -2.26
CA ARG A 69 4.78 -11.91 -3.55
C ARG A 69 5.91 -12.34 -4.49
N LYS A 70 5.89 -13.61 -4.90
CA LYS A 70 6.83 -14.18 -5.88
C LYS A 70 6.25 -14.13 -7.28
N VAL A 71 7.01 -13.68 -8.27
CA VAL A 71 6.61 -13.62 -9.69
C VAL A 71 7.68 -14.28 -10.55
N PRO A 72 7.32 -15.16 -11.50
CA PRO A 72 8.29 -15.70 -12.46
C PRO A 72 9.01 -14.58 -13.21
N LEU A 73 10.33 -14.70 -13.36
CA LEU A 73 11.13 -13.66 -14.04
C LEU A 73 10.66 -13.42 -15.48
N SER A 74 10.08 -14.43 -16.14
CA SER A 74 9.49 -14.32 -17.47
C SER A 74 8.28 -13.38 -17.57
N GLN A 75 7.66 -13.02 -16.43
CA GLN A 75 6.56 -12.05 -16.37
C GLN A 75 7.03 -10.64 -16.01
N LEU A 76 8.25 -10.50 -15.52
CA LEU A 76 8.82 -9.21 -15.19
C LEU A 76 9.16 -8.45 -16.47
N ASP A 77 9.08 -7.12 -16.43
CA ASP A 77 9.57 -6.29 -17.52
C ASP A 77 11.07 -6.59 -17.78
N PRO A 78 11.44 -7.05 -19.00
CA PRO A 78 12.81 -7.41 -19.32
C PRO A 78 13.81 -6.26 -19.14
N ASP A 79 13.38 -5.01 -19.36
CA ASP A 79 14.26 -3.84 -19.20
C ASP A 79 14.53 -3.55 -17.72
N LEU A 80 13.54 -3.76 -16.85
CA LEU A 80 13.72 -3.65 -15.39
C LEU A 80 14.61 -4.78 -14.87
N LEU A 81 14.46 -6.00 -15.39
CA LEU A 81 15.29 -7.14 -15.02
C LEU A 81 16.75 -6.95 -15.45
N ARG A 82 16.98 -6.50 -16.69
CA ARG A 82 18.33 -6.19 -17.19
C ARG A 82 19.00 -5.10 -16.35
N ASP A 83 18.28 -4.01 -16.06
CA ASP A 83 18.80 -2.92 -15.23
C ASP A 83 19.19 -3.42 -13.83
N HIS A 84 18.34 -4.24 -13.20
CA HIS A 84 18.66 -4.86 -11.91
C HIS A 84 19.91 -5.75 -11.98
N ASP A 85 20.08 -6.54 -13.05
CA ASP A 85 21.24 -7.42 -13.23
C ASP A 85 22.55 -6.66 -13.44
N GLU A 86 22.47 -5.45 -13.98
CA GLU A 86 23.58 -4.50 -14.11
C GLU A 86 23.83 -3.70 -12.81
N GLY A 87 23.08 -3.97 -11.74
CA GLY A 87 23.19 -3.28 -10.44
C GLY A 87 22.43 -1.95 -10.38
N GLY A 88 21.55 -1.70 -11.34
CA GLY A 88 20.69 -0.52 -11.42
C GLY A 88 19.49 -0.56 -10.46
N THR A 89 18.82 0.59 -10.33
CA THR A 89 17.75 0.83 -9.35
C THR A 89 16.36 0.86 -9.97
N LYS A 90 16.19 0.67 -11.29
CA LYS A 90 14.90 0.88 -11.95
C LYS A 90 13.83 -0.11 -11.47
N LEU A 91 14.20 -1.35 -11.15
CA LEU A 91 13.23 -2.33 -10.66
C LEU A 91 12.64 -1.92 -9.30
N ILE A 92 13.48 -1.50 -8.35
CA ILE A 92 13.01 -1.07 -7.03
C ILE A 92 12.28 0.28 -7.11
N GLU A 93 12.70 1.19 -7.99
CA GLU A 93 12.01 2.45 -8.29
C GLU A 93 10.63 2.19 -8.90
N ALA A 94 10.54 1.30 -9.88
CA ALA A 94 9.27 0.90 -10.50
C ALA A 94 8.34 0.24 -9.49
N PHE A 95 8.86 -0.60 -8.58
CA PHE A 95 8.08 -1.19 -7.50
C PHE A 95 7.52 -0.11 -6.56
N CYS A 96 8.37 0.80 -6.08
CA CYS A 96 7.97 1.92 -5.23
C CYS A 96 6.96 2.85 -5.92
N ALA A 97 7.24 3.23 -7.16
CA ALA A 97 6.35 3.99 -8.03
C ALA A 97 4.99 3.31 -8.13
N ALA A 98 4.96 2.01 -8.40
CA ALA A 98 3.74 1.26 -8.57
C ALA A 98 2.91 1.18 -7.28
N VAL A 99 3.53 1.07 -6.10
CA VAL A 99 2.83 1.15 -4.80
C VAL A 99 2.10 2.49 -4.67
N TRP A 100 2.80 3.61 -4.81
CA TRP A 100 2.23 4.93 -4.51
C TRP A 100 1.37 5.47 -5.65
N ALA A 101 1.69 5.14 -6.89
CA ALA A 101 0.87 5.45 -8.05
C ALA A 101 -0.37 4.56 -8.15
N SER A 102 -0.40 3.46 -7.39
CA SER A 102 -1.46 2.46 -7.47
C SER A 102 -2.84 3.05 -7.27
N ARG A 103 -3.75 2.23 -7.75
CA ARG A 103 -5.19 2.38 -7.68
C ARG A 103 -5.65 2.07 -6.24
N ALA A 104 -5.00 1.12 -5.56
CA ALA A 104 -5.13 0.83 -4.13
C ALA A 104 -4.82 2.05 -3.24
N TYR A 105 -3.72 2.76 -3.50
CA TYR A 105 -3.33 3.95 -2.76
C TYR A 105 -4.15 5.21 -3.14
N ALA A 106 -4.98 5.15 -4.19
CA ALA A 106 -5.63 6.33 -4.75
C ALA A 106 -6.59 7.03 -3.78
N ILE A 107 -7.32 6.26 -2.95
CA ILE A 107 -8.27 6.82 -1.97
C ILE A 107 -7.48 7.61 -0.90
N GLN A 108 -6.47 6.98 -0.29
CA GLN A 108 -5.62 7.61 0.71
C GLN A 108 -4.90 8.83 0.14
N ARG A 109 -4.31 8.69 -1.06
CA ARG A 109 -3.64 9.78 -1.76
C ARG A 109 -4.57 10.97 -2.01
N ARG A 110 -5.79 10.72 -2.50
CA ARG A 110 -6.76 11.80 -2.76
C ARG A 110 -7.18 12.52 -1.49
N TYR A 111 -7.42 11.77 -0.40
CA TYR A 111 -7.72 12.35 0.90
C TYR A 111 -6.60 13.26 1.39
N LEU A 112 -5.35 12.77 1.37
CA LEU A 112 -4.17 13.55 1.80
C LEU A 112 -3.95 14.77 0.89
N GLN A 113 -4.11 14.59 -0.43
CA GLN A 113 -3.95 15.66 -1.40
C GLN A 113 -4.93 16.80 -1.15
N GLN A 114 -6.22 16.49 -0.95
CA GLN A 114 -7.24 17.51 -0.67
C GLN A 114 -6.97 18.29 0.62
N ARG A 115 -6.41 17.61 1.63
CA ARG A 115 -6.16 18.22 2.94
C ARG A 115 -4.88 19.06 2.99
N TYR A 116 -3.86 18.69 2.21
CA TYR A 116 -2.50 19.19 2.43
C TYR A 116 -1.81 19.78 1.19
N SER A 117 -2.14 19.33 -0.03
CA SER A 117 -1.34 19.69 -1.23
C SER A 117 -1.39 21.16 -1.62
N ALA A 118 -2.37 21.93 -1.15
CA ALA A 118 -2.46 23.37 -1.40
C ALA A 118 -1.46 24.18 -0.54
N SER A 119 -0.84 23.56 0.46
CA SER A 119 0.17 24.23 1.29
C SER A 119 1.47 24.43 0.51
N PRO A 120 1.98 25.67 0.37
CA PRO A 120 3.27 25.92 -0.27
C PRO A 120 4.43 25.16 0.38
N ALA A 121 4.34 24.90 1.69
CA ALA A 121 5.34 24.14 2.45
C ALA A 121 5.41 22.64 2.06
N LEU A 122 4.46 22.15 1.25
CA LEU A 122 4.35 20.76 0.83
C LEU A 122 4.42 20.60 -0.70
N ALA A 123 4.72 21.68 -1.43
CA ALA A 123 4.72 21.70 -2.88
C ALA A 123 5.84 20.83 -3.50
N HIS A 124 6.92 20.56 -2.76
CA HIS A 124 8.02 19.71 -3.20
C HIS A 124 7.71 18.20 -3.11
N GLN A 125 6.64 17.82 -2.43
CA GLN A 125 6.28 16.42 -2.24
C GLN A 125 5.60 15.82 -3.47
N LEU A 126 5.64 14.49 -3.58
CA LEU A 126 4.95 13.77 -4.64
C LEU A 126 3.47 13.60 -4.31
N TRP A 127 2.59 14.12 -5.17
CA TRP A 127 1.13 14.09 -4.96
C TRP A 127 0.39 13.39 -6.09
N ARG A 128 0.75 13.70 -7.34
CA ARG A 128 0.03 13.23 -8.51
C ARG A 128 0.64 11.94 -9.04
N ARG A 129 -0.21 11.11 -9.66
CA ARG A 129 0.24 9.85 -10.28
C ARG A 129 1.43 10.03 -11.24
N PRO A 130 1.47 11.03 -12.14
CA PRO A 130 2.63 11.22 -13.01
C PRO A 130 3.91 11.65 -12.30
N GLU A 131 3.81 12.30 -11.13
CA GLU A 131 4.97 12.66 -10.30
C GLU A 131 5.53 11.40 -9.63
N LEU A 132 4.64 10.56 -9.08
CA LEU A 132 5.01 9.29 -8.46
C LEU A 132 5.66 8.32 -9.46
N LEU A 133 5.09 8.19 -10.66
CA LEU A 133 5.62 7.29 -11.69
C LEU A 133 6.98 7.71 -12.26
N ARG A 134 7.35 9.00 -12.17
CA ARG A 134 8.61 9.53 -12.71
C ARG A 134 9.69 9.78 -11.65
N SER A 135 9.35 9.59 -10.38
CA SER A 135 10.29 9.83 -9.29
C SER A 135 11.36 8.74 -9.23
N HIS A 136 12.60 9.15 -8.95
CA HIS A 136 13.70 8.25 -8.64
C HIS A 136 13.70 7.80 -7.17
N TYR A 137 12.88 8.37 -6.31
CA TYR A 137 12.82 8.02 -4.88
C TYR A 137 14.19 8.11 -4.17
N ASP A 138 14.95 9.16 -4.47
CA ASP A 138 16.20 9.42 -3.78
C ASP A 138 15.95 9.75 -2.30
N VAL A 139 16.98 9.60 -1.47
CA VAL A 139 16.89 9.87 -0.02
C VAL A 139 16.39 11.30 0.22
N GLY A 140 15.39 11.43 1.10
CA GLY A 140 14.70 12.69 1.35
C GLY A 140 13.46 12.93 0.47
N THR A 141 13.16 12.07 -0.51
CA THR A 141 11.90 12.15 -1.27
C THR A 141 10.72 11.99 -0.32
N GLU A 142 9.84 12.99 -0.29
CA GLU A 142 8.63 13.02 0.53
C GLU A 142 7.38 12.73 -0.32
N ILE A 143 6.50 11.88 0.21
CA ILE A 143 5.34 11.35 -0.51
C ILE A 143 4.09 11.66 0.30
N THR A 144 3.21 12.50 -0.28
CA THR A 144 1.85 12.75 0.21
C THR A 144 1.73 13.14 1.69
N ASN A 145 2.73 13.83 2.23
CA ASN A 145 2.82 14.24 3.63
C ASN A 145 2.70 13.08 4.62
N HIS A 146 3.18 11.89 4.23
CA HIS A 146 3.07 10.70 5.07
C HIS A 146 4.32 9.82 5.05
N PHE A 147 5.01 9.72 3.90
CA PHE A 147 6.24 8.95 3.79
C PHE A 147 7.43 9.84 3.45
N VAL A 148 8.61 9.45 3.93
CA VAL A 148 9.89 10.02 3.47
C VAL A 148 10.90 8.89 3.27
N VAL A 149 11.64 8.93 2.15
CA VAL A 149 12.69 7.94 1.86
C VAL A 149 13.90 8.19 2.76
N LEU A 150 14.29 7.16 3.53
CA LEU A 150 15.44 7.18 4.44
C LEU A 150 16.70 6.58 3.81
N SER A 151 16.55 5.51 3.04
CA SER A 151 17.64 4.86 2.31
C SER A 151 17.12 4.19 1.05
N LYS A 152 18.01 4.04 0.07
CA LYS A 152 17.76 3.39 -1.21
C LYS A 152 18.99 2.59 -1.61
N THR A 153 18.77 1.35 -2.04
CA THR A 153 19.74 0.47 -2.69
C THR A 153 19.09 -0.09 -3.96
N PRO A 154 19.84 -0.76 -4.85
CA PRO A 154 19.27 -1.47 -6.01
C PRO A 154 18.15 -2.47 -5.66
N THR A 155 18.12 -2.96 -4.42
CA THR A 155 17.21 -4.03 -3.99
C THR A 155 16.20 -3.62 -2.92
N ALA A 156 16.35 -2.44 -2.30
CA ALA A 156 15.46 -2.00 -1.23
C ALA A 156 15.32 -0.47 -1.14
N ILE A 157 14.12 -0.01 -0.78
CA ILE A 157 13.84 1.37 -0.37
C ILE A 157 13.22 1.32 1.02
N LEU A 158 13.85 2.01 1.96
CA LEU A 158 13.33 2.19 3.32
C LEU A 158 12.65 3.55 3.42
N LEU A 159 11.41 3.57 3.90
CA LEU A 159 10.63 4.77 4.16
C LEU A 159 10.31 4.91 5.64
N ARG A 160 10.29 6.15 6.14
CA ARG A 160 9.67 6.49 7.42
C ARG A 160 8.19 6.81 7.20
N CYS A 161 7.33 6.39 8.11
CA CYS A 161 5.89 6.63 8.07
C CYS A 161 5.32 6.91 9.47
N GLY A 162 4.00 6.76 9.65
CA GLY A 162 3.31 6.93 10.94
C GLY A 162 2.71 8.32 11.15
N ASP A 163 3.44 9.37 10.79
CA ASP A 163 2.98 10.77 10.86
C ASP A 163 3.71 11.63 9.81
N SER A 164 3.32 12.90 9.68
CA SER A 164 3.85 13.83 8.68
C SER A 164 5.37 13.97 8.75
N PRO A 165 6.07 13.98 7.58
CA PRO A 165 7.48 14.37 7.45
C PRO A 165 7.85 15.68 8.18
N LEU A 166 6.92 16.63 8.23
CA LEU A 166 7.11 17.93 8.87
C LEU A 166 7.16 17.84 10.40
N ASN A 167 6.55 16.81 10.98
CA ASN A 167 6.57 16.58 12.42
C ASN A 167 7.88 15.88 12.78
N THR A 168 8.70 16.57 13.57
CA THR A 168 9.98 16.07 14.11
C THR A 168 10.83 15.34 13.04
N PRO A 169 11.32 16.06 12.01
CA PRO A 169 11.96 15.43 10.84
C PRO A 169 13.16 14.53 11.22
N HIS A 170 13.85 14.86 12.31
CA HIS A 170 15.01 14.11 12.82
C HIS A 170 14.80 13.43 14.18
N GLY A 171 13.67 13.69 14.85
CA GLY A 171 13.34 13.11 16.15
C GLY A 171 12.19 12.10 16.04
N PRO A 172 11.84 11.38 17.10
CA PRO A 172 10.69 10.48 17.09
C PRO A 172 9.34 11.21 16.91
N ARG A 173 8.34 10.51 16.37
CA ARG A 173 6.93 10.94 16.30
C ARG A 173 6.06 10.22 17.32
N ALA A 174 4.89 10.78 17.62
CA ALA A 174 3.91 10.16 18.51
C ALA A 174 3.60 8.73 18.04
N VAL A 175 3.15 8.59 16.79
CA VAL A 175 3.15 7.33 16.05
C VAL A 175 4.20 7.42 14.95
N ASP A 176 5.10 6.46 14.92
CA ASP A 176 6.21 6.42 13.97
C ASP A 176 6.26 5.03 13.33
N GLY A 177 7.03 4.91 12.27
CA GLY A 177 7.17 3.62 11.63
C GLY A 177 8.24 3.58 10.55
N LEU A 178 8.67 2.37 10.28
CA LEU A 178 9.54 2.03 9.17
C LEU A 178 8.79 1.10 8.22
N PHE A 179 8.84 1.45 6.94
CA PHE A 179 8.19 0.72 5.88
C PHE A 179 9.21 0.45 4.79
N GLU A 180 9.54 -0.82 4.57
CA GLU A 180 10.57 -1.25 3.62
C GLU A 180 9.93 -1.97 2.45
N LEU A 181 10.27 -1.50 1.25
CA LEU A 181 10.03 -2.18 -0.01
C LEU A 181 11.32 -2.87 -0.41
N SER A 182 11.28 -4.16 -0.73
CA SER A 182 12.45 -4.85 -1.27
C SER A 182 12.11 -5.86 -2.35
N VAL A 183 13.09 -6.14 -3.20
CA VAL A 183 13.03 -7.14 -4.26
C VAL A 183 14.25 -8.04 -4.16
N THR A 184 14.06 -9.35 -4.24
CA THR A 184 15.14 -10.34 -4.29
C THR A 184 14.95 -11.26 -5.48
N ILE A 185 16.01 -11.48 -6.27
CA ILE A 185 15.96 -12.37 -7.43
C ILE A 185 16.47 -13.76 -7.05
N HIS A 186 15.62 -14.76 -7.21
CA HIS A 186 15.94 -16.18 -6.96
C HIS A 186 16.04 -16.92 -8.29
N ARG A 187 17.26 -16.99 -8.84
CA ARG A 187 17.52 -17.67 -10.13
C ARG A 187 17.52 -19.19 -10.02
N GLU A 188 17.91 -19.71 -8.87
CA GLU A 188 18.07 -21.15 -8.59
C GLU A 188 16.88 -21.74 -7.84
N SER A 189 15.68 -21.17 -8.00
CA SER A 189 14.47 -21.74 -7.38
C SER A 189 14.16 -23.11 -7.99
N ALA A 190 13.61 -24.02 -7.17
CA ALA A 190 13.36 -25.42 -7.53
C ALA A 190 12.44 -25.62 -8.75
N ASP A 191 11.53 -24.66 -9.01
CA ASP A 191 10.55 -24.76 -10.10
C ASP A 191 10.94 -23.86 -11.29
N VAL A 192 10.94 -22.54 -11.07
CA VAL A 192 11.26 -21.52 -12.07
C VAL A 192 11.96 -20.33 -11.41
N PRO A 193 12.85 -19.60 -12.11
CA PRO A 193 13.42 -18.36 -11.59
C PRO A 193 12.31 -17.35 -11.22
N VAL A 194 12.39 -16.77 -10.02
CA VAL A 194 11.39 -15.80 -9.52
C VAL A 194 12.02 -14.51 -8.98
N ALA A 195 11.29 -13.41 -9.12
CA ALA A 195 11.48 -12.19 -8.35
C ALA A 195 10.55 -12.21 -7.14
N GLU A 196 11.10 -12.04 -5.95
CA GLU A 196 10.36 -11.95 -4.70
C GLU A 196 10.25 -10.50 -4.25
N PHE A 197 9.04 -9.96 -4.31
CA PHE A 197 8.70 -8.63 -3.84
C PHE A 197 8.22 -8.71 -2.40
N ARG A 198 8.73 -7.81 -1.55
CA ARG A 198 8.44 -7.77 -0.12
C ARG A 198 7.99 -6.37 0.30
N MET A 199 6.94 -6.33 1.10
CA MET A 199 6.51 -5.15 1.86
C MET A 199 6.61 -5.48 3.35
N LYS A 200 7.48 -4.76 4.06
CA LYS A 200 7.71 -4.95 5.49
C LYS A 200 7.30 -3.69 6.24
N SER A 201 6.49 -3.84 7.27
CA SER A 201 5.97 -2.73 8.06
C SER A 201 6.37 -2.89 9.53
N LEU A 202 6.82 -1.82 10.17
CA LEU A 202 7.02 -1.72 11.61
C LEU A 202 6.38 -0.40 12.08
N PHE A 203 5.35 -0.48 12.91
CA PHE A 203 4.73 0.69 13.53
C PHE A 203 4.89 0.64 15.05
N TYR A 204 5.22 1.77 15.66
CA TYR A 204 5.49 1.90 17.09
C TYR A 204 5.21 3.32 17.57
N PHE A 205 5.08 3.49 18.88
CA PHE A 205 5.13 4.82 19.48
C PHE A 205 6.59 5.26 19.58
N GLY A 206 6.92 6.45 19.10
CA GLY A 206 8.31 6.93 19.08
C GLY A 206 8.71 7.79 20.30
N VAL A 207 7.75 8.52 20.88
CA VAL A 207 8.03 9.54 21.91
C VAL A 207 8.00 8.96 23.32
N ASP A 208 6.84 8.47 23.77
CA ASP A 208 6.65 7.98 25.13
C ASP A 208 6.92 6.48 25.24
N VAL A 209 7.16 6.00 26.46
CA VAL A 209 7.19 4.55 26.73
C VAL A 209 5.78 4.00 26.60
N ALA A 210 5.60 2.93 25.84
CA ALA A 210 4.31 2.31 25.57
C ALA A 210 4.32 0.82 25.88
N ALA A 211 3.26 0.33 26.52
CA ALA A 211 3.07 -1.09 26.81
C ALA A 211 2.63 -1.91 25.59
N SER A 212 2.18 -1.24 24.52
CA SER A 212 1.67 -1.86 23.30
C SER A 212 2.08 -1.09 22.06
N SER A 213 1.93 -1.72 20.90
CA SER A 213 2.04 -1.07 19.60
C SER A 213 0.82 -0.19 19.29
N PRO A 214 0.93 0.78 18.37
CA PRO A 214 -0.18 1.63 17.94
C PRO A 214 -1.31 0.84 17.27
N ILE A 215 -0.98 -0.30 16.65
CA ILE A 215 -1.96 -1.22 16.06
C ILE A 215 -1.89 -2.53 16.84
N ALA A 216 -3.00 -2.99 17.42
CA ALA A 216 -3.01 -4.30 18.09
C ALA A 216 -3.07 -5.43 17.04
N PRO A 217 -2.26 -6.50 17.13
CA PRO A 217 -2.15 -7.53 16.08
C PRO A 217 -3.45 -8.23 15.68
N LEU A 218 -4.39 -8.39 16.61
CA LEU A 218 -5.69 -9.05 16.41
C LEU A 218 -6.86 -8.06 16.33
N SER A 219 -6.58 -6.76 16.20
CA SER A 219 -7.61 -5.74 16.03
C SER A 219 -8.16 -5.69 14.61
N LEU A 220 -9.31 -5.02 14.47
CA LEU A 220 -9.87 -4.68 13.16
C LEU A 220 -8.90 -3.83 12.32
N GLU A 221 -8.16 -2.93 12.96
CA GLU A 221 -7.15 -2.10 12.28
C GLU A 221 -6.00 -2.95 11.74
N GLY A 222 -5.44 -3.85 12.55
CA GLY A 222 -4.40 -4.78 12.11
C GLY A 222 -4.87 -5.72 10.99
N TRP A 223 -6.12 -6.17 11.06
CA TRP A 223 -6.77 -6.96 10.02
C TRP A 223 -6.96 -6.17 8.71
N ALA A 224 -7.36 -4.90 8.80
CA ALA A 224 -7.61 -4.04 7.65
C ALA A 224 -6.29 -3.64 6.98
N HIS A 225 -5.28 -3.30 7.79
CA HIS A 225 -3.92 -3.02 7.34
C HIS A 225 -3.37 -4.18 6.51
N LYS A 226 -3.46 -5.42 7.01
CA LYS A 226 -2.96 -6.60 6.28
C LYS A 226 -3.66 -6.82 4.93
N ARG A 227 -4.95 -6.52 4.81
CA ARG A 227 -5.65 -6.55 3.50
C ARG A 227 -5.16 -5.44 2.59
N TYR A 228 -5.00 -4.24 3.14
CA TYR A 228 -4.53 -3.09 2.39
C TYR A 228 -3.12 -3.32 1.83
N VAL A 229 -2.21 -3.89 2.63
CA VAL A 229 -0.86 -4.28 2.19
C VAL A 229 -0.91 -5.30 1.05
N LYS A 230 -1.74 -6.34 1.14
CA LYS A 230 -1.90 -7.31 0.04
C LYS A 230 -2.36 -6.65 -1.26
N LEU A 231 -3.30 -5.71 -1.17
CA LEU A 231 -3.81 -5.01 -2.34
C LEU A 231 -2.73 -4.11 -2.95
N LEU A 232 -1.99 -3.36 -2.12
CA LEU A 232 -0.86 -2.54 -2.54
C LEU A 232 0.21 -3.38 -3.23
N LEU A 233 0.61 -4.51 -2.62
CA LEU A 233 1.63 -5.39 -3.15
C LEU A 233 1.24 -5.97 -4.50
N GLU A 234 0.01 -6.49 -4.63
CA GLU A 234 -0.45 -7.09 -5.88
C GLU A 234 -0.55 -6.06 -7.01
N GLU A 235 -1.04 -4.85 -6.74
CA GLU A 235 -1.06 -3.76 -7.72
C GLU A 235 0.35 -3.29 -8.10
N ALA A 236 1.25 -3.20 -7.12
CA ALA A 236 2.61 -2.74 -7.34
C ALA A 236 3.42 -3.72 -8.21
N VAL A 237 3.28 -5.01 -7.92
CA VAL A 237 3.88 -6.08 -8.71
C VAL A 237 3.37 -6.07 -10.15
N ARG A 238 2.06 -5.85 -10.37
CA ARG A 238 1.52 -5.69 -11.72
C ARG A 238 2.18 -4.54 -12.47
N GLY A 239 2.44 -3.41 -11.79
CA GLY A 239 3.16 -2.26 -12.35
C GLY A 239 4.59 -2.55 -12.80
N CYS A 240 5.20 -3.63 -12.31
CA CYS A 240 6.54 -4.09 -12.73
C CYS A 240 6.50 -5.08 -13.90
N THR A 241 5.32 -5.44 -14.40
CA THR A 241 5.15 -6.34 -15.56
C THR A 241 4.77 -5.53 -16.81
N PRO A 242 5.07 -6.01 -18.03
CA PRO A 242 4.72 -5.30 -19.26
C PRO A 242 3.23 -4.94 -19.39
N GLN A 243 2.35 -5.80 -18.85
CA GLN A 243 0.90 -5.57 -18.86
C GLN A 243 0.47 -4.40 -17.98
N GLY A 244 1.19 -4.11 -16.90
CA GLY A 244 0.86 -3.03 -15.96
C GLY A 244 1.30 -1.65 -16.43
N GLN A 245 2.34 -1.55 -17.25
CA GLN A 245 2.82 -0.27 -17.77
C GLN A 245 1.87 0.32 -18.84
N GLY A 246 1.14 -0.53 -19.59
CA GLY A 246 0.21 -0.09 -20.63
C GLY A 246 -1.22 0.28 -20.18
N HIS A 247 -1.71 -0.28 -19.06
CA HIS A 247 -3.13 -0.20 -18.69
C HIS A 247 -3.44 0.79 -17.55
N GLY A 248 -3.32 2.08 -17.84
CA GLY A 248 -3.88 3.15 -17.00
C GLY A 248 -5.39 3.40 -17.19
N GLN A 249 -6.05 2.89 -18.24
CA GLN A 249 -7.37 3.37 -18.67
C GLN A 249 -8.55 2.37 -18.60
N GLY A 250 -8.40 1.13 -18.12
CA GLY A 250 -9.37 0.06 -18.46
C GLY A 250 -10.42 -0.44 -17.44
N GLN A 251 -10.22 -0.36 -16.11
CA GLN A 251 -11.17 -1.00 -15.16
C GLN A 251 -12.20 -0.01 -14.57
N PRO A 252 -13.52 -0.34 -14.57
CA PRO A 252 -14.61 0.55 -14.16
C PRO A 252 -14.64 0.86 -12.65
N GLN A 253 -15.19 2.04 -12.31
CA GLN A 253 -15.36 2.56 -10.95
C GLN A 253 -16.07 1.57 -10.00
N SER A 254 -17.02 0.77 -10.50
CA SER A 254 -17.73 -0.26 -9.73
C SER A 254 -16.80 -1.33 -9.14
N SER A 255 -15.65 -1.59 -9.77
CA SER A 255 -14.62 -2.46 -9.21
C SER A 255 -14.00 -1.87 -7.93
N TRP A 256 -13.96 -0.55 -7.80
CA TRP A 256 -13.36 0.14 -6.64
C TRP A 256 -14.26 0.15 -5.43
N ASP A 257 -15.57 0.27 -5.62
CA ASP A 257 -16.53 0.18 -4.52
C ASP A 257 -16.47 -1.22 -3.88
N ASN A 258 -16.39 -2.27 -4.70
CA ASN A 258 -16.22 -3.64 -4.24
C ASN A 258 -14.87 -3.88 -3.52
N VAL A 259 -13.79 -3.26 -4.00
CA VAL A 259 -12.46 -3.35 -3.36
C VAL A 259 -12.45 -2.59 -2.04
N ARG A 260 -13.04 -1.39 -1.99
CA ARG A 260 -13.20 -0.62 -0.76
C ARG A 260 -14.02 -1.43 0.26
N GLU A 261 -15.11 -2.04 -0.16
CA GLU A 261 -15.94 -2.90 0.69
C GLU A 261 -15.17 -4.13 1.19
N ALA A 262 -14.38 -4.78 0.34
CA ALA A 262 -13.60 -5.96 0.73
C ALA A 262 -12.43 -5.64 1.69
N VAL A 263 -11.84 -4.44 1.59
CA VAL A 263 -10.69 -4.00 2.41
C VAL A 263 -11.13 -3.32 3.69
N PHE A 264 -12.12 -2.43 3.62
CA PHE A 264 -12.54 -1.57 4.73
C PHE A 264 -13.92 -1.92 5.29
N GLY A 265 -14.63 -2.88 4.70
CA GLY A 265 -16.04 -3.11 5.01
C GLY A 265 -16.98 -2.12 4.31
N PRO A 266 -18.31 -2.25 4.50
CA PRO A 266 -19.29 -1.38 3.87
C PRO A 266 -19.02 0.09 4.22
N ALA A 267 -19.23 0.99 3.25
CA ALA A 267 -19.12 2.41 3.51
C ALA A 267 -20.13 2.82 4.60
N PRO A 268 -19.76 3.66 5.59
CA PRO A 268 -20.74 4.19 6.52
C PRO A 268 -21.83 4.91 5.72
N ALA A 269 -23.08 4.59 6.02
CA ALA A 269 -24.22 5.25 5.39
C ALA A 269 -24.04 6.75 5.55
N ALA A 270 -24.00 7.49 4.44
CA ALA A 270 -23.94 8.93 4.48
C ALA A 270 -25.10 9.40 5.37
N GLN A 271 -24.77 9.94 6.54
CA GLN A 271 -25.75 10.66 7.34
C GLN A 271 -26.23 11.79 6.44
N LYS A 272 -27.43 11.62 5.86
CA LYS A 272 -28.12 12.72 5.19
C LYS A 272 -28.14 13.85 6.21
N ALA A 273 -27.51 14.95 5.86
CA ALA A 273 -27.65 16.19 6.60
C ALA A 273 -29.16 16.46 6.69
N THR A 274 -29.73 16.23 7.87
CA THR A 274 -31.02 16.77 8.23
C THR A 274 -30.82 18.27 8.28
N THR A 275 -31.07 18.93 7.17
CA THR A 275 -31.46 20.34 7.14
C THR A 275 -32.64 20.49 8.11
N ARG A 276 -32.34 21.00 9.31
CA ARG A 276 -33.34 21.68 10.13
C ARG A 276 -33.45 23.09 9.57
N GLU A 277 -34.59 23.38 8.96
CA GLU A 277 -35.14 24.73 8.96
C GLU A 277 -35.56 25.12 10.38
#